data_AF-A0A939VKA9-F1
#
_entry.id   AF-A0A939VKA9-F1
#
_cell.length_a   1.000
_cell.length_b   1.000
_cell.length_c   1.000
_cell.angle_alpha   90.00
_cell.angle_beta   90.00
_cell.angle_gamma   90.00
#
_symmetry.space_group_name_H-M   'P 1'
#
loop_
_entity.id
_entity.type
_entity.pdbx_description
1 polymer ?
#
loop_
_entity_poly.entity_id
_entity_poly.type
_entity_poly.pdbx_seq_one_letter_code
_entity_poly.pdbx_strand_id
1 'polypeptide(L)'
;MIIIRNLFRWIVGATFLFSGFVKVIDPLGYGYKIADYLEAMNLSAIDSAALPLAIALAVLELVIGFSLFFNQLPKLGALGALLMMVFFTPLTLWLAIANPVSDCGCFGDALVITNWQTFFKNLVLLAMAILLFWQRKKMKTKYHTGIQWVIMFIVGFASLGLGIYCLKTLPIIDFRPYHIGANIAEGMVVPEDAPKPVVESVFVYEKGGKQQEFTIDNLPDSTWKFVDAKHNIIDPGYVPPIHDFTMTKPFVDENAVAIDLDGVELVYKNTDGEQMYADVSSVPDASWKFDHYVCEECESEVDVAKIRINYNDADGNPVVLGVDEAPEDLEFVDAEYLDENTDTDIAPKVLADDRYSFLMIALRLEDMETEHLAEFDSIAAFAASNNMGFYCMTSSNAETITTFVDEHGSKFDFYNTDPITLKTIVRSNPGLLLIRKGTVLGKWHDGNLPKIENLKNDLTANTMTAQHNQRDRLLYIVWILATLLAMAVIRIIYNWLVKNRYINDKNDLI
;
A
#
# COMPACT_ATOMS: atom_id res chain seq x y z
N MET A 1 24.67 -38.96 6.03
CA MET A 1 23.24 -38.79 6.43
C MET A 1 23.03 -37.79 7.58
N ILE A 2 23.75 -37.88 8.72
CA ILE A 2 23.55 -36.95 9.86
C ILE A 2 23.85 -35.48 9.49
N ILE A 3 24.93 -35.25 8.75
CA ILE A 3 25.34 -33.91 8.29
C ILE A 3 24.26 -33.31 7.39
N ILE A 4 23.82 -34.05 6.36
CA ILE A 4 22.77 -33.63 5.42
C ILE A 4 21.47 -33.28 6.16
N ARG A 5 21.05 -34.11 7.12
CA ARG A 5 19.86 -33.84 7.94
C ARG A 5 19.99 -32.53 8.73
N ASN A 6 21.14 -32.32 9.38
CA ASN A 6 21.35 -31.11 10.17
C ASN A 6 21.43 -29.86 9.29
N LEU A 7 22.03 -29.98 8.11
CA LEU A 7 22.08 -28.91 7.11
C LEU A 7 20.67 -28.55 6.62
N PHE A 8 19.88 -29.52 6.19
CA PHE A 8 18.50 -29.28 5.75
C PHE A 8 17.63 -28.71 6.86
N ARG A 9 17.83 -29.17 8.10
CA ARG A 9 17.15 -28.62 9.27
C ARG A 9 17.49 -27.15 9.48
N TRP A 10 18.75 -26.75 9.29
CA TRP A 10 19.14 -25.35 9.37
C TRP A 10 18.60 -24.52 8.21
N ILE A 11 18.64 -25.03 6.98
CA ILE A 11 18.12 -24.31 5.81
C ILE A 11 16.60 -24.09 5.93
N VAL A 12 15.83 -25.16 6.14
CA VAL A 12 14.38 -25.08 6.30
C VAL A 12 14.03 -24.25 7.54
N GLY A 13 14.72 -24.50 8.66
CA GLY A 13 14.51 -23.76 9.90
C GLY A 13 14.79 -22.26 9.76
N ALA A 14 15.89 -21.87 9.11
CA ALA A 14 16.24 -20.46 8.89
C ALA A 14 15.26 -19.78 7.94
N THR A 15 14.80 -20.49 6.90
CA THR A 15 13.82 -19.95 5.94
C THR A 15 12.50 -19.63 6.64
N PHE A 16 11.95 -20.58 7.39
CA PHE A 16 10.72 -20.39 8.15
C PHE A 16 10.89 -19.36 9.27
N LEU A 17 12.05 -19.34 9.94
CA LEU A 17 12.34 -18.36 10.99
C LEU A 17 12.36 -16.93 10.43
N PHE A 18 13.02 -16.72 9.29
CA PHE A 18 13.07 -15.43 8.61
C PHE A 18 11.69 -15.02 8.08
N SER A 19 11.01 -15.92 7.36
CA SER A 19 9.67 -15.67 6.81
C SER A 19 8.65 -15.34 7.91
N GLY A 20 8.60 -16.16 8.96
CA GLY A 20 7.72 -15.93 10.10
C GLY A 20 8.04 -14.62 10.83
N PHE A 21 9.32 -14.25 10.95
CA PHE A 21 9.72 -13.00 11.59
C PHE A 21 9.19 -11.78 10.81
N VAL A 22 9.41 -11.75 9.49
CA VAL A 22 8.93 -10.62 8.65
C VAL A 22 7.41 -10.49 8.72
N LYS A 23 6.67 -11.60 8.70
CA LYS A 23 5.21 -11.60 8.84
C LYS A 23 4.72 -11.17 10.24
N VAL A 24 5.47 -11.50 11.30
CA VAL A 24 5.11 -11.12 12.67
C VAL A 24 5.33 -9.63 12.92
N ILE A 25 6.33 -9.00 12.30
CA ILE A 25 6.58 -7.56 12.47
C ILE A 25 5.70 -6.66 11.58
N ASP A 26 5.09 -7.22 10.53
CA ASP A 26 4.06 -6.56 9.70
C ASP A 26 2.81 -7.45 9.54
N PRO A 27 2.05 -7.68 10.63
CA PRO A 27 0.88 -8.56 10.60
C PRO A 27 -0.27 -7.95 9.78
N LEU A 28 -0.38 -6.62 9.72
CA LEU A 28 -1.39 -5.92 8.93
C LEU A 28 -1.12 -6.08 7.44
N GLY A 29 0.13 -5.90 7.01
CA GLY A 29 0.55 -6.14 5.63
C GLY A 29 0.34 -7.59 5.19
N TYR A 30 0.68 -8.56 6.05
CA TYR A 30 0.38 -9.96 5.75
C TYR A 30 -1.13 -10.26 5.75
N GLY A 31 -1.91 -9.56 6.58
CA GLY A 31 -3.38 -9.59 6.57
C GLY A 31 -3.96 -9.16 5.23
N TYR A 32 -3.47 -8.06 4.65
CA TYR A 32 -3.88 -7.63 3.30
C TYR A 32 -3.58 -8.68 2.24
N LYS A 33 -2.38 -9.29 2.29
CA LYS A 33 -2.06 -10.38 1.35
C LYS A 33 -3.04 -11.54 1.49
N ILE A 34 -3.42 -11.93 2.70
CA ILE A 34 -4.44 -12.97 2.91
C ILE A 34 -5.80 -12.54 2.35
N ALA A 35 -6.20 -11.28 2.52
CA ALA A 35 -7.43 -10.76 1.92
C ALA A 35 -7.40 -10.85 0.39
N ASP A 36 -6.27 -10.48 -0.26
CA ASP A 36 -6.10 -10.60 -1.72
C ASP A 36 -6.27 -12.06 -2.19
N TYR A 37 -5.78 -13.04 -1.40
CA TYR A 37 -6.01 -14.46 -1.69
C TYR A 37 -7.48 -14.86 -1.53
N LEU A 38 -8.15 -14.38 -0.49
CA LEU A 38 -9.57 -14.70 -0.25
C LEU A 38 -10.43 -14.14 -1.38
N GLU A 39 -10.18 -12.91 -1.81
CA GLU A 39 -10.85 -12.28 -2.93
C GLU A 39 -10.60 -13.05 -4.23
N ALA A 40 -9.34 -13.37 -4.56
CA ALA A 40 -8.98 -14.14 -5.74
C ALA A 40 -9.62 -15.55 -5.77
N MET A 41 -9.90 -16.12 -4.60
CA MET A 41 -10.58 -17.41 -4.44
C MET A 41 -12.10 -17.30 -4.35
N ASN A 42 -12.68 -16.10 -4.50
CA ASN A 42 -14.11 -15.81 -4.31
C ASN A 42 -14.64 -16.17 -2.91
N LEU A 43 -13.81 -15.96 -1.88
CA LEU A 43 -14.08 -16.22 -0.46
C LEU A 43 -14.16 -14.92 0.37
N SER A 44 -14.56 -13.80 -0.24
CA SER A 44 -14.66 -12.49 0.43
C SER A 44 -15.57 -12.47 1.66
N ALA A 45 -16.51 -13.43 1.78
CA ALA A 45 -17.36 -13.58 2.96
C ALA A 45 -16.59 -13.79 4.28
N ILE A 46 -15.32 -14.19 4.22
CA ILE A 46 -14.47 -14.42 5.40
C ILE A 46 -13.29 -13.44 5.51
N ASP A 47 -13.32 -12.30 4.83
CA ASP A 47 -12.24 -11.30 4.87
C ASP A 47 -11.96 -10.77 6.28
N SER A 48 -12.98 -10.72 7.15
CA SER A 48 -12.80 -10.38 8.57
C SER A 48 -11.87 -11.33 9.33
N ALA A 49 -11.68 -12.56 8.83
CA ALA A 49 -10.76 -13.53 9.39
C ALA A 49 -9.31 -13.39 8.86
N ALA A 50 -9.07 -12.55 7.86
CA ALA A 50 -7.76 -12.41 7.22
C ALA A 50 -6.66 -12.00 8.21
N LEU A 51 -6.90 -10.96 9.01
CA LEU A 51 -5.92 -10.49 10.01
C LEU A 51 -5.66 -11.51 11.13
N PRO A 52 -6.69 -12.10 11.79
CA PRO A 52 -6.48 -13.19 12.75
C PRO A 52 -5.70 -14.38 12.16
N LEU A 53 -6.01 -14.76 10.91
CA LEU A 53 -5.32 -15.85 10.21
C LEU A 53 -3.86 -15.49 9.89
N ALA A 54 -3.60 -14.25 9.50
CA ALA A 54 -2.25 -13.74 9.24
C ALA A 54 -1.37 -13.85 10.47
N ILE A 55 -1.85 -13.38 11.62
CA ILE A 55 -1.14 -13.47 12.90
C ILE A 55 -0.90 -14.94 13.28
N ALA A 56 -1.94 -15.78 13.19
CA ALA A 56 -1.83 -17.19 13.55
C ALA A 56 -0.81 -17.94 12.68
N LEU A 57 -0.85 -17.74 11.36
CA LEU A 57 0.09 -18.36 10.42
C LEU A 57 1.52 -17.82 10.59
N ALA A 58 1.68 -16.52 10.80
CA ALA A 58 2.99 -15.90 11.03
C ALA A 58 3.67 -16.44 12.30
N VAL A 59 2.93 -16.52 13.41
CA VAL A 59 3.40 -17.10 14.67
C VAL A 59 3.72 -18.58 14.49
N LEU A 60 2.84 -19.35 13.84
CA LEU A 60 3.04 -20.77 13.58
C LEU A 60 4.33 -21.01 12.77
N GLU A 61 4.56 -20.21 11.73
CA GLU A 61 5.73 -20.30 10.87
C GLU A 61 7.02 -19.99 11.63
N LEU A 62 7.03 -18.91 12.42
CA LEU A 62 8.17 -18.53 13.23
C LEU A 62 8.50 -19.59 14.30
N VAL A 63 7.47 -20.17 14.92
CA VAL A 63 7.58 -21.26 15.90
C VAL A 63 8.13 -22.53 15.26
N ILE A 64 7.67 -22.90 14.06
CA ILE A 64 8.21 -24.05 13.28
C ILE A 64 9.68 -23.80 12.90
N GLY A 65 10.00 -22.60 12.43
CA GLY A 65 11.36 -22.18 12.09
C GLY A 65 12.30 -22.29 13.28
N PHE A 66 11.90 -21.75 14.44
CA PHE A 66 12.65 -21.84 15.69
C PHE A 66 12.83 -23.29 16.15
N SER A 67 11.75 -24.08 16.10
CA SER A 67 11.76 -25.51 16.45
C SER A 67 12.82 -26.27 15.66
N LEU A 68 12.82 -26.09 14.33
CA LEU A 68 13.76 -26.75 13.45
C LEU A 68 15.17 -26.20 13.64
N PHE A 69 15.39 -24.88 13.60
CA PHE A 69 16.71 -24.27 13.65
C PHE A 69 17.47 -24.58 14.94
N PHE A 70 16.80 -24.50 16.10
CA PHE A 70 17.39 -24.75 17.42
C PHE A 70 17.23 -26.19 17.93
N ASN A 71 16.60 -27.08 17.14
CA ASN A 71 16.38 -28.48 17.49
C ASN A 71 15.51 -28.66 18.76
N GLN A 72 14.47 -27.82 18.90
CA GLN A 72 13.49 -27.84 19.99
C GLN A 72 12.18 -28.45 19.48
N LEU A 73 11.72 -29.55 20.06
CA LEU A 73 10.60 -30.36 19.55
C LEU A 73 10.70 -30.65 18.03
N PRO A 74 11.86 -31.05 17.50
CA PRO A 74 12.11 -31.11 16.05
C PRO A 74 11.21 -32.11 15.32
N LYS A 75 10.63 -33.08 16.03
CA LYS A 75 9.64 -34.01 15.46
C LYS A 75 8.34 -33.32 15.08
N LEU A 76 7.87 -32.39 15.92
CA LEU A 76 6.69 -31.57 15.65
C LEU A 76 7.04 -30.48 14.62
N GLY A 77 8.19 -29.82 14.75
CA GLY A 77 8.66 -28.85 13.76
C GLY A 77 8.76 -29.45 12.35
N ALA A 78 9.30 -30.68 12.22
CA ALA A 78 9.38 -31.34 10.91
C ALA A 78 8.02 -31.77 10.35
N LEU A 79 7.05 -32.13 11.22
CA LEU A 79 5.68 -32.39 10.79
C LEU A 79 4.98 -31.09 10.37
N GLY A 80 5.11 -30.02 11.16
CA GLY A 80 4.52 -28.72 10.86
C GLY A 80 5.07 -28.12 9.56
N ALA A 81 6.38 -28.14 9.38
CA ALA A 81 7.01 -27.70 8.14
C ALA A 81 6.52 -28.52 6.94
N LEU A 82 6.40 -29.85 7.06
CA LEU A 82 5.86 -30.67 5.99
C LEU A 82 4.40 -30.32 5.66
N LEU A 83 3.54 -30.15 6.68
CA LEU A 83 2.13 -29.79 6.47
C LEU A 83 1.99 -28.43 5.80
N MET A 84 2.73 -27.41 6.27
CA MET A 84 2.75 -26.10 5.63
C MET A 84 3.25 -26.19 4.19
N MET A 85 4.36 -26.88 3.92
CA MET A 85 4.88 -27.00 2.56
C MET A 85 3.92 -27.77 1.64
N VAL A 86 3.23 -28.80 2.12
CA VAL A 86 2.21 -29.54 1.35
C VAL A 86 1.02 -28.65 1.01
N PHE A 87 0.67 -27.67 1.85
CA PHE A 87 -0.37 -26.69 1.57
C PHE A 87 0.10 -25.56 0.63
N PHE A 88 1.25 -24.94 0.93
CA PHE A 88 1.76 -23.79 0.17
C PHE A 88 2.32 -24.17 -1.21
N THR A 89 2.80 -25.39 -1.42
CA THR A 89 3.37 -25.77 -2.73
C THR A 89 2.29 -25.80 -3.82
N PRO A 90 1.12 -26.45 -3.65
CA PRO A 90 0.00 -26.33 -4.58
C PRO A 90 -0.52 -24.90 -4.73
N LEU A 91 -0.64 -24.14 -3.63
CA LEU A 91 -1.07 -22.74 -3.68
C LEU A 91 -0.13 -21.89 -4.55
N THR A 92 1.19 -22.05 -4.37
CA THR A 92 2.19 -21.33 -5.17
C THR A 92 2.26 -21.80 -6.63
N LEU A 93 1.88 -23.04 -6.92
CA LEU A 93 1.69 -23.49 -8.30
C LEU A 93 0.50 -22.79 -8.96
N TRP A 94 -0.62 -22.69 -8.25
CA TRP A 94 -1.79 -21.96 -8.73
C TRP A 94 -1.45 -20.49 -8.99
N LEU A 95 -0.73 -19.83 -8.08
CA LEU A 95 -0.22 -18.46 -8.30
C LEU A 95 0.68 -18.35 -9.53
N ALA A 96 1.59 -19.30 -9.73
CA ALA A 96 2.52 -19.27 -10.86
C ALA A 96 1.83 -19.45 -12.22
N ILE A 97 0.68 -20.13 -12.25
CA ILE A 97 -0.08 -20.39 -13.49
C ILE A 97 -1.14 -19.32 -13.72
N ALA A 98 -1.95 -18.99 -12.72
CA ALA A 98 -3.10 -18.11 -12.86
C ALA A 98 -2.77 -16.63 -12.63
N ASN A 99 -1.62 -16.33 -12.01
CA ASN A 99 -1.16 -15.00 -11.62
C ASN A 99 -2.25 -14.08 -11.01
N PRO A 100 -3.08 -14.56 -10.06
CA PRO A 100 -4.20 -13.79 -9.55
C PRO A 100 -3.80 -12.77 -8.47
N VAL A 101 -2.60 -12.93 -7.90
CA VAL A 101 -2.01 -12.05 -6.88
C VAL A 101 -0.56 -11.78 -7.29
N SER A 102 -0.10 -10.54 -7.08
CA SER A 102 1.20 -10.05 -7.55
C SER A 102 2.40 -10.84 -7.00
N ASP A 103 2.33 -11.28 -5.75
CA ASP A 103 3.37 -12.09 -5.12
C ASP A 103 2.83 -12.99 -4.01
N CYS A 104 3.63 -13.99 -3.61
CA CYS A 104 3.19 -14.98 -2.63
C CYS A 104 3.06 -14.46 -1.19
N GLY A 105 3.69 -13.32 -0.84
CA GLY A 105 3.73 -12.77 0.51
C GLY A 105 4.59 -13.58 1.50
N CYS A 106 5.32 -14.58 1.02
CA CYS A 106 6.13 -15.46 1.87
C CYS A 106 7.17 -14.69 2.69
N PHE A 107 7.83 -13.68 2.13
CA PHE A 107 8.83 -12.89 2.86
C PHE A 107 8.37 -11.46 3.11
N GLY A 108 7.07 -11.19 2.99
CA GLY A 108 6.53 -9.83 3.00
C GLY A 108 7.29 -8.89 2.06
N ASP A 109 7.39 -7.63 2.45
CA ASP A 109 8.10 -6.59 1.68
C ASP A 109 9.63 -6.70 1.77
N ALA A 110 10.16 -7.59 2.62
CA ALA A 110 11.61 -7.76 2.78
C ALA A 110 12.28 -8.42 1.56
N LEU A 111 11.54 -9.27 0.84
CA LEU A 111 12.04 -9.94 -0.35
C LEU A 111 10.88 -10.35 -1.27
N VAL A 112 10.58 -9.50 -2.25
CA VAL A 112 9.61 -9.78 -3.30
C VAL A 112 10.26 -10.68 -4.36
N ILE A 113 9.65 -11.83 -4.61
CA ILE A 113 10.15 -12.86 -5.53
C ILE A 113 9.02 -13.20 -6.50
N THR A 114 9.35 -13.40 -7.77
CA THR A 114 8.36 -13.81 -8.79
C THR A 114 7.61 -15.08 -8.41
N ASN A 115 6.39 -15.24 -8.91
CA ASN A 115 5.54 -16.40 -8.60
C ASN A 115 6.20 -17.73 -8.99
N TRP A 116 6.87 -17.80 -10.14
CA TRP A 116 7.62 -18.98 -10.58
C TRP A 116 8.83 -19.30 -9.69
N GLN A 117 9.64 -18.31 -9.34
CA GLN A 117 10.78 -18.52 -8.44
C GLN A 117 10.31 -18.98 -7.04
N THR A 118 9.19 -18.44 -6.56
CA THR A 118 8.57 -18.88 -5.29
C THR A 118 8.14 -20.34 -5.36
N PHE A 119 7.48 -20.75 -6.45
CA PHE A 119 7.08 -22.15 -6.65
C PHE A 119 8.29 -23.09 -6.63
N PHE A 120 9.37 -22.78 -7.37
CA PHE A 120 10.58 -23.60 -7.38
C PHE A 120 11.27 -23.67 -6.02
N LYS A 121 11.36 -22.55 -5.31
CA LYS A 121 11.85 -22.50 -3.92
C LYS A 121 11.03 -23.45 -3.03
N ASN A 122 9.70 -23.39 -3.14
CA ASN A 122 8.82 -24.23 -2.34
C ASN A 122 8.96 -25.71 -2.67
N LEU A 123 9.20 -26.08 -3.94
CA LEU A 123 9.48 -27.47 -4.32
C LEU A 123 10.76 -28.00 -3.65
N VAL A 124 11.82 -27.20 -3.61
CA VAL A 124 13.09 -27.56 -2.94
C VAL A 124 12.90 -27.66 -1.42
N LEU A 125 12.19 -26.69 -0.81
CA LEU A 125 11.86 -26.72 0.61
C LEU A 125 10.99 -27.93 0.98
N LEU A 126 10.03 -28.30 0.13
CA LEU A 126 9.17 -29.47 0.31
C LEU A 126 9.99 -30.76 0.28
N ALA A 127 10.92 -30.91 -0.68
CA ALA A 127 11.80 -32.07 -0.73
C ALA A 127 12.66 -32.21 0.55
N MET A 128 13.20 -31.09 1.05
CA MET A 128 13.93 -31.07 2.31
C MET A 128 13.03 -31.39 3.51
N ALA A 129 11.80 -30.85 3.56
CA ALA A 129 10.83 -31.11 4.62
C ALA A 129 10.41 -32.60 4.67
N ILE A 130 10.19 -33.24 3.51
CA ILE A 130 9.91 -34.68 3.42
C ILE A 130 11.06 -35.50 4.01
N LEU A 131 12.30 -35.19 3.66
CA LEU A 131 13.48 -35.88 4.19
C LEU A 131 13.64 -35.68 5.70
N LEU A 132 13.40 -34.46 6.21
CA LEU A 132 13.41 -34.17 7.64
C LEU A 132 12.32 -34.94 8.38
N PHE A 133 11.10 -34.98 7.83
CA PHE A 133 10.00 -35.72 8.40
C PHE A 133 10.31 -37.22 8.46
N TRP A 134 10.84 -37.81 7.38
CA TRP A 134 11.21 -39.23 7.39
C TRP A 134 12.29 -39.53 8.43
N GLN A 135 13.28 -38.64 8.56
CA GLN A 135 14.35 -38.80 9.55
C GLN A 135 14.00 -38.29 10.96
N ARG A 136 12.77 -37.84 11.21
CA ARG A 136 12.39 -37.18 12.47
C ARG A 136 12.65 -38.00 13.72
N LYS A 137 12.47 -39.33 13.66
CA LYS A 137 12.73 -40.24 14.79
C LYS A 137 14.22 -40.31 15.18
N LYS A 138 15.12 -39.97 14.24
CA LYS A 138 16.58 -39.97 14.45
C LYS A 138 17.10 -38.63 15.00
N MET A 139 16.25 -37.61 15.12
CA MET A 139 16.61 -36.31 15.71
C MET A 139 16.55 -36.41 17.23
N LYS A 140 17.72 -36.46 17.87
CA LYS A 140 17.84 -36.43 19.33
C LYS A 140 17.97 -34.98 19.79
N THR A 141 17.25 -34.64 20.85
CA THR A 141 17.26 -33.31 21.48
C THR A 141 18.14 -33.33 22.73
N LYS A 142 18.75 -32.19 23.06
CA LYS A 142 19.58 -32.06 24.26
C LYS A 142 18.73 -31.90 25.53
N TYR A 143 17.62 -31.17 25.44
CA TYR A 143 16.75 -30.87 26.57
C TYR A 143 15.70 -31.95 26.80
N HIS A 144 15.20 -32.06 28.03
CA HIS A 144 14.03 -32.89 28.34
C HIS A 144 12.76 -32.29 27.73
N THR A 145 11.81 -33.13 27.30
CA THR A 145 10.62 -32.71 26.54
C THR A 145 9.83 -31.57 27.19
N GLY A 146 9.68 -31.57 28.52
CA GLY A 146 8.97 -30.52 29.25
C GLY A 146 9.62 -29.13 29.13
N ILE A 147 10.95 -29.05 29.20
CA ILE A 147 11.69 -27.79 29.03
C ILE A 147 11.53 -27.27 27.59
N GLN A 148 11.53 -28.17 26.61
CA GLN A 148 11.33 -27.77 25.22
C GLN A 148 9.95 -27.13 25.03
N TRP A 149 8.89 -27.72 25.60
CA TRP A 149 7.55 -27.12 25.57
C TRP A 149 7.51 -25.73 26.21
N VAL A 150 8.14 -25.54 27.38
CA VAL A 150 8.22 -24.22 28.02
C VAL A 150 8.89 -23.19 27.09
N ILE A 151 10.03 -23.54 26.48
CA ILE A 151 10.72 -22.66 25.52
C ILE A 151 9.80 -22.33 24.33
N MET A 152 9.13 -23.35 23.77
CA MET A 152 8.25 -23.18 22.62
C MET A 152 7.03 -22.29 22.94
N PHE A 153 6.44 -22.41 24.14
CA PHE A 153 5.37 -21.52 24.57
C PHE A 153 5.87 -20.09 24.75
N ILE A 154 7.05 -19.88 25.37
CA ILE A 154 7.63 -18.54 25.50
C ILE A 154 7.85 -17.91 24.12
N VAL A 155 8.42 -18.65 23.17
CA VAL A 155 8.61 -18.16 21.79
C VAL A 155 7.28 -17.85 21.13
N GLY A 156 6.27 -18.72 21.25
CA GLY A 156 4.93 -18.48 20.71
C GLY A 156 4.27 -17.23 21.27
N PHE A 157 4.25 -17.07 22.60
CA PHE A 157 3.68 -15.88 23.26
C PHE A 157 4.48 -14.61 22.97
N ALA A 158 5.81 -14.68 22.92
CA ALA A 158 6.64 -13.53 22.54
C ALA A 158 6.38 -13.11 21.09
N SER A 159 6.21 -14.07 20.18
CA SER A 159 5.87 -13.81 18.77
C SER A 159 4.49 -13.19 18.63
N LEU A 160 3.50 -13.70 19.36
CA LEU A 160 2.16 -13.14 19.40
C LEU A 160 2.16 -11.71 19.98
N GLY A 161 2.86 -11.51 21.10
CA GLY A 161 2.99 -10.20 21.73
C GLY A 161 3.69 -9.19 20.81
N LEU A 162 4.69 -9.63 20.05
CA LEU A 162 5.37 -8.81 19.04
C LEU A 162 4.41 -8.42 17.91
N GLY A 163 3.61 -9.35 17.40
CA GLY A 163 2.61 -9.06 16.38
C GLY A 163 1.55 -8.08 16.87
N ILE A 164 0.99 -8.30 18.07
CA ILE A 164 0.02 -7.36 18.67
C ILE A 164 0.66 -5.99 18.90
N TYR A 165 1.93 -5.94 19.31
CA TYR A 165 2.66 -4.69 19.46
C TYR A 165 2.78 -3.95 18.12
N CYS A 166 3.13 -4.64 17.03
CA CYS A 166 3.22 -4.06 15.68
C CYS A 166 1.86 -3.76 15.02
N LEU A 167 0.74 -4.11 15.67
CA LEU A 167 -0.60 -3.62 15.29
C LEU A 167 -0.97 -2.33 16.00
N LYS A 168 -0.46 -2.12 17.22
CA LYS A 168 -0.69 -0.89 18.01
C LYS A 168 0.38 0.16 17.77
N THR A 169 1.47 -0.23 17.13
CA THR A 169 2.61 0.61 16.79
C THR A 169 3.08 0.21 15.41
N LEU A 170 3.71 1.11 14.67
CA LEU A 170 4.25 0.78 13.35
C LEU A 170 5.29 -0.36 13.42
N PRO A 171 5.51 -1.10 12.31
CA PRO A 171 6.54 -2.13 12.24
C PRO A 171 7.90 -1.64 12.75
N ILE A 172 8.57 -2.47 13.56
CA ILE A 172 9.88 -2.13 14.16
C ILE A 172 10.96 -1.97 13.08
N ILE A 173 10.84 -2.74 12.00
CA ILE A 173 11.64 -2.61 10.80
C ILE A 173 10.64 -2.43 9.66
N ASP A 174 10.73 -1.29 8.99
CA ASP A 174 9.92 -1.00 7.82
C ASP A 174 10.70 -1.40 6.58
N PHE A 175 10.27 -2.48 5.92
CA PHE A 175 10.88 -2.95 4.66
C PHE A 175 10.26 -2.28 3.43
N ARG A 176 9.27 -1.41 3.62
CA ARG A 176 8.56 -0.76 2.52
C ARG A 176 9.37 0.41 1.94
N PRO A 177 9.07 0.83 0.70
CA PRO A 177 9.76 1.93 0.03
C PRO A 177 9.68 3.27 0.78
N TYR A 178 8.65 3.48 1.61
CA TYR A 178 8.43 4.69 2.40
C TYR A 178 9.04 4.62 3.81
N HIS A 179 10.11 3.85 4.00
CA HIS A 179 10.78 3.79 5.30
C HIS A 179 11.40 5.14 5.67
N ILE A 180 11.66 5.36 6.96
CA ILE A 180 12.34 6.60 7.41
C ILE A 180 13.72 6.68 6.76
N GLY A 181 14.05 7.84 6.21
CA GLY A 181 15.26 8.10 5.43
C GLY A 181 15.11 7.88 3.92
N ALA A 182 14.02 7.28 3.45
CA ALA A 182 13.75 7.16 2.02
C ALA A 182 13.34 8.51 1.41
N ASN A 183 13.78 8.79 0.19
CA ASN A 183 13.29 9.92 -0.60
C ASN A 183 12.24 9.44 -1.60
N ILE A 184 11.04 9.98 -1.50
CA ILE A 184 9.88 9.58 -2.29
C ILE A 184 10.11 9.91 -3.77
N ALA A 185 10.56 11.13 -4.07
CA ALA A 185 10.80 11.57 -5.45
C ALA A 185 11.91 10.75 -6.13
N GLU A 186 13.01 10.49 -5.43
CA GLU A 186 14.07 9.61 -5.95
C GLU A 186 13.59 8.16 -6.14
N GLY A 187 12.72 7.68 -5.24
CA GLY A 187 12.12 6.36 -5.32
C GLY A 187 11.14 6.17 -6.49
N MET A 188 10.68 7.27 -7.12
CA MET A 188 9.82 7.29 -8.31
C MET A 188 10.61 7.29 -9.63
N VAL A 189 11.93 7.52 -9.59
CA VAL A 189 12.74 7.63 -10.81
C VAL A 189 12.96 6.26 -11.43
N VAL A 190 12.60 6.14 -12.72
CA VAL A 190 12.97 4.99 -13.55
C VAL A 190 14.38 5.25 -14.14
N PRO A 191 15.37 4.38 -13.88
CA PRO A 191 16.71 4.51 -14.46
C PRO A 191 16.68 4.46 -16.00
N GLU A 192 17.56 5.20 -16.68
CA GLU A 192 17.59 5.25 -18.16
C GLU A 192 17.86 3.88 -18.81
N ASP A 193 18.64 3.02 -18.15
CA ASP A 193 19.00 1.67 -18.61
C ASP A 193 17.96 0.59 -18.22
N ALA A 194 16.84 0.99 -17.62
CA ALA A 194 15.89 0.04 -17.08
C ALA A 194 15.07 -0.68 -18.19
N PRO A 195 14.79 -1.99 -18.04
CA PRO A 195 13.95 -2.74 -18.97
C PRO A 195 12.59 -2.05 -19.16
N LYS A 196 12.22 -1.80 -20.42
CA LYS A 196 10.92 -1.20 -20.75
C LYS A 196 9.81 -2.27 -20.72
N PRO A 197 8.56 -1.89 -20.42
CA PRO A 197 7.44 -2.80 -20.50
C PRO A 197 7.30 -3.37 -21.92
N VAL A 198 7.15 -4.69 -22.00
CA VAL A 198 6.84 -5.41 -23.24
C VAL A 198 5.33 -5.61 -23.29
N VAL A 199 4.68 -4.80 -24.13
CA VAL A 199 3.23 -4.87 -24.37
C VAL A 199 3.01 -5.63 -25.66
N GLU A 200 2.20 -6.69 -25.61
CA GLU A 200 1.71 -7.39 -26.79
C GLU A 200 0.31 -6.87 -27.13
N SER A 201 0.18 -6.28 -28.32
CA SER A 201 -1.11 -5.83 -28.84
C SER A 201 -1.83 -7.00 -29.51
N VAL A 202 -2.93 -7.43 -28.93
CA VAL A 202 -3.78 -8.51 -29.39
C VAL A 202 -5.08 -7.93 -29.94
N PHE A 203 -5.42 -8.27 -31.17
CA PHE A 203 -6.60 -7.79 -31.87
C PHE A 203 -7.68 -8.88 -31.87
N VAL A 204 -8.86 -8.54 -31.39
CA VAL A 204 -10.04 -9.41 -31.39
C VAL A 204 -10.78 -9.24 -32.72
N TYR A 205 -10.94 -10.34 -33.44
CA TYR A 205 -11.69 -10.39 -34.70
C TYR A 205 -12.84 -11.39 -34.62
N GLU A 206 -13.94 -11.11 -35.31
CA GLU A 206 -15.13 -11.95 -35.36
C GLU A 206 -15.40 -12.50 -36.77
N LYS A 207 -15.74 -13.79 -36.85
CA LYS A 207 -16.25 -14.42 -38.07
C LYS A 207 -17.33 -15.44 -37.73
N GLY A 208 -18.55 -15.21 -38.25
CA GLY A 208 -19.68 -16.13 -38.06
C GLY A 208 -20.14 -16.25 -36.61
N GLY A 209 -20.10 -15.16 -35.83
CA GLY A 209 -20.53 -15.14 -34.43
C GLY A 209 -19.52 -15.72 -33.42
N LYS A 210 -18.28 -16.02 -33.86
CA LYS A 210 -17.19 -16.45 -32.98
C LYS A 210 -16.06 -15.42 -33.01
N GLN A 211 -15.69 -14.94 -31.82
CA GLN A 211 -14.56 -14.04 -31.61
C GLN A 211 -13.27 -14.83 -31.37
N GLN A 212 -12.18 -14.36 -31.95
CA GLN A 212 -10.85 -14.95 -31.81
C GLN A 212 -9.78 -13.84 -31.76
N GLU A 213 -8.76 -14.07 -30.96
CA GLU A 213 -7.66 -13.14 -30.70
C GLU A 213 -6.48 -13.43 -31.65
N PHE A 214 -5.92 -12.36 -32.24
CA PHE A 214 -4.82 -12.40 -33.21
C PHE A 214 -3.74 -11.38 -32.83
N THR A 215 -2.48 -11.76 -32.93
CA THR A 215 -1.35 -10.82 -32.74
C THR A 215 -1.05 -10.07 -34.03
N ILE A 216 -0.28 -8.99 -33.94
CA ILE A 216 0.11 -8.18 -35.12
C ILE A 216 0.83 -9.02 -36.20
N ASP A 217 1.57 -10.05 -35.78
CA ASP A 217 2.31 -10.95 -36.66
C ASP A 217 1.43 -12.03 -37.31
N ASN A 218 0.19 -12.21 -36.83
CA ASN A 218 -0.72 -13.27 -37.27
C ASN A 218 -2.14 -12.72 -37.45
N LEU A 219 -2.29 -11.58 -38.14
CA LEU A 219 -3.59 -11.00 -38.43
C LEU A 219 -4.41 -11.90 -39.39
N PRO A 220 -5.74 -11.97 -39.21
CA PRO A 220 -6.61 -12.77 -40.06
C PRO A 220 -6.82 -12.11 -41.43
N ASP A 221 -7.34 -12.89 -42.39
CA ASP A 221 -7.70 -12.38 -43.72
C ASP A 221 -8.92 -11.43 -43.69
N SER A 222 -9.21 -10.80 -44.83
CA SER A 222 -10.29 -9.81 -45.00
C SER A 222 -11.71 -10.34 -44.75
N THR A 223 -11.86 -11.64 -44.46
CA THR A 223 -13.17 -12.25 -44.15
C THR A 223 -13.55 -12.15 -42.68
N TRP A 224 -12.65 -11.64 -41.84
CA TRP A 224 -12.87 -11.39 -40.42
C TRP A 224 -13.14 -9.90 -40.16
N LYS A 225 -14.04 -9.60 -39.23
CA LYS A 225 -14.37 -8.23 -38.82
C LYS A 225 -13.64 -7.88 -37.53
N PHE A 226 -12.92 -6.76 -37.53
CA PHE A 226 -12.28 -6.24 -36.31
C PHE A 226 -13.35 -5.85 -35.27
N VAL A 227 -13.11 -6.20 -34.01
CA VAL A 227 -14.02 -5.90 -32.89
C VAL A 227 -13.34 -4.98 -31.88
N ASP A 228 -12.15 -5.36 -31.40
CA ASP A 228 -11.48 -4.70 -30.28
C ASP A 228 -9.97 -4.92 -30.32
N ALA A 229 -9.19 -4.02 -29.72
CA ALA A 229 -7.75 -4.16 -29.55
C ALA A 229 -7.41 -4.14 -28.06
N LYS A 230 -6.86 -5.25 -27.57
CA LYS A 230 -6.41 -5.42 -26.19
C LYS A 230 -4.90 -5.34 -26.13
N HIS A 231 -4.40 -4.59 -25.18
CA HIS A 231 -2.97 -4.50 -24.91
C HIS A 231 -2.67 -5.36 -23.68
N ASN A 232 -2.04 -6.51 -23.89
CA ASN A 232 -1.63 -7.39 -22.81
C ASN A 232 -0.19 -7.05 -22.43
N ILE A 233 0.01 -6.64 -21.18
CA ILE A 233 1.35 -6.42 -20.63
C ILE A 233 1.96 -7.80 -20.36
N ILE A 234 2.95 -8.21 -21.17
CA ILE A 234 3.62 -9.52 -21.02
C ILE A 234 4.74 -9.43 -19.99
N ASP A 235 5.48 -8.32 -20.01
CA ASP A 235 6.48 -7.97 -19.01
C ASP A 235 6.26 -6.51 -18.61
N PRO A 236 5.96 -6.19 -17.34
CA PRO A 236 5.81 -4.81 -16.89
C PRO A 236 7.12 -4.01 -16.97
N GLY A 237 8.26 -4.65 -17.21
CA GLY A 237 9.56 -3.99 -17.20
C GLY A 237 10.00 -3.61 -15.78
N TYR A 238 10.87 -2.62 -15.66
CA TYR A 238 11.27 -2.10 -14.36
C TYR A 238 10.18 -1.20 -13.78
N VAL A 239 9.65 -1.62 -12.64
CA VAL A 239 8.73 -0.82 -11.83
C VAL A 239 9.54 -0.17 -10.71
N PRO A 240 9.49 1.18 -10.55
CA PRO A 240 10.22 1.85 -9.48
C PRO A 240 9.67 1.43 -8.10
N PRO A 241 10.52 1.44 -7.04
CA PRO A 241 10.09 1.06 -5.70
C PRO A 241 8.87 1.87 -5.22
N ILE A 242 8.80 3.15 -5.57
CA ILE A 242 7.63 3.99 -5.37
C ILE A 242 7.02 4.26 -6.75
N HIS A 243 5.83 3.71 -6.96
CA HIS A 243 4.97 3.99 -8.11
C HIS A 243 3.61 4.43 -7.56
N ASP A 244 2.84 5.16 -8.36
CA ASP A 244 1.46 5.57 -8.03
C ASP A 244 1.31 6.51 -6.81
N PHE A 245 2.40 7.18 -6.40
CA PHE A 245 2.32 8.29 -5.45
C PHE A 245 1.82 9.55 -6.14
N THR A 246 0.52 9.82 -5.99
CA THR A 246 -0.14 11.02 -6.49
C THR A 246 -0.92 11.69 -5.37
N MET A 247 -1.05 13.01 -5.43
CA MET A 247 -1.85 13.82 -4.53
C MET A 247 -2.82 14.64 -5.37
N THR A 248 -3.96 14.04 -5.72
CA THR A 248 -4.97 14.72 -6.52
C THR A 248 -5.99 15.42 -5.63
N LYS A 249 -6.54 16.56 -6.04
CA LYS A 249 -7.69 17.10 -5.30
C LYS A 249 -8.86 16.09 -5.38
N PRO A 250 -9.63 15.91 -4.30
CA PRO A 250 -10.80 15.04 -4.34
C PRO A 250 -11.73 15.51 -5.44
N PHE A 251 -12.03 14.60 -6.36
CA PHE A 251 -12.99 14.87 -7.42
C PHE A 251 -14.38 14.90 -6.78
N VAL A 252 -14.99 16.09 -6.76
CA VAL A 252 -16.42 16.21 -6.46
C VAL A 252 -17.13 15.83 -7.74
N ASP A 253 -17.75 14.65 -7.75
CA ASP A 253 -18.73 14.29 -8.77
C ASP A 253 -20.01 15.08 -8.47
N GLU A 254 -19.94 16.39 -8.68
CA GLU A 254 -21.14 17.17 -8.92
C GLU A 254 -21.47 16.87 -10.38
N ASN A 255 -22.61 16.22 -10.65
CA ASN A 255 -23.21 16.28 -11.98
C ASN A 255 -23.09 17.72 -12.47
N ALA A 256 -22.24 17.95 -13.47
CA ALA A 256 -21.95 19.25 -14.05
C ALA A 256 -22.00 20.41 -13.03
N VAL A 257 -20.85 20.85 -12.52
CA VAL A 257 -20.70 22.30 -12.34
C VAL A 257 -20.72 22.88 -13.75
N ALA A 258 -21.91 22.99 -14.35
CA ALA A 258 -22.25 24.20 -15.04
C ALA A 258 -21.85 25.29 -14.05
N ILE A 259 -20.78 26.03 -14.36
CA ILE A 259 -20.69 27.36 -13.78
C ILE A 259 -22.05 27.95 -14.09
N ASP A 260 -22.82 28.28 -13.05
CA ASP A 260 -24.06 28.99 -13.26
C ASP A 260 -23.67 30.29 -13.95
N LEU A 261 -23.85 30.34 -15.26
CA LEU A 261 -23.49 31.49 -16.08
C LEU A 261 -24.52 32.61 -15.89
N ASP A 262 -25.47 32.46 -14.95
CA ASP A 262 -26.34 33.53 -14.48
C ASP A 262 -25.50 34.76 -14.09
N GLY A 263 -25.58 35.80 -14.93
CA GLY A 263 -24.85 37.06 -14.77
C GLY A 263 -23.59 37.23 -15.63
N VAL A 264 -23.23 36.25 -16.48
CA VAL A 264 -22.17 36.38 -17.49
C VAL A 264 -22.76 36.89 -18.81
N GLU A 265 -22.54 38.16 -19.11
CA GLU A 265 -22.91 38.73 -20.41
C GLU A 265 -21.74 38.58 -21.40
N LEU A 266 -22.00 37.94 -22.54
CA LEU A 266 -21.04 37.82 -23.64
C LEU A 266 -21.13 39.06 -24.54
N VAL A 267 -19.98 39.67 -24.85
CA VAL A 267 -19.89 40.82 -25.77
C VAL A 267 -19.47 40.35 -27.15
N TYR A 268 -20.33 40.59 -28.14
CA TYR A 268 -20.08 40.27 -29.54
C TYR A 268 -19.86 41.54 -30.37
N LYS A 269 -19.02 41.45 -31.41
CA LYS A 269 -18.82 42.51 -32.41
C LYS A 269 -19.26 42.07 -33.80
N ASN A 270 -20.01 42.93 -34.48
CA ASN A 270 -20.31 42.77 -35.91
C ASN A 270 -19.12 43.24 -36.76
N THR A 271 -19.13 42.88 -38.04
CA THR A 271 -18.23 43.34 -39.11
C THR A 271 -18.06 44.87 -39.20
N ASP A 272 -19.06 45.65 -38.78
CA ASP A 272 -18.99 47.12 -38.72
C ASP A 272 -18.43 47.69 -37.39
N GLY A 273 -18.07 46.82 -36.43
CA GLY A 273 -17.46 47.19 -35.15
C GLY A 273 -18.42 47.59 -34.04
N GLU A 274 -19.74 47.49 -34.26
CA GLU A 274 -20.76 47.68 -33.23
C GLU A 274 -20.75 46.51 -32.24
N GLN A 275 -20.87 46.82 -30.94
CA GLN A 275 -20.91 45.85 -29.85
C GLN A 275 -22.34 45.56 -29.38
N MET A 276 -22.62 44.31 -29.05
CA MET A 276 -23.86 43.88 -28.40
C MET A 276 -23.57 42.97 -27.21
N TYR A 277 -24.46 43.00 -26.22
CA TYR A 277 -24.41 42.18 -25.02
C TYR A 277 -25.51 41.11 -25.14
N ALA A 278 -25.14 39.85 -24.98
CA ALA A 278 -26.08 38.74 -25.04
C ALA A 278 -25.78 37.72 -23.93
N ASP A 279 -26.85 37.12 -23.41
CA ASP A 279 -26.77 36.00 -22.49
C ASP A 279 -26.25 34.76 -23.25
N VAL A 280 -25.56 33.85 -22.55
CA VAL A 280 -25.00 32.61 -23.11
C VAL A 280 -26.09 31.77 -23.82
N SER A 281 -27.34 31.87 -23.37
CA SER A 281 -28.51 31.23 -23.96
C SER A 281 -29.01 31.85 -25.28
N SER A 282 -28.45 32.99 -25.72
CA SER A 282 -28.97 33.78 -26.85
C SER A 282 -27.87 34.32 -27.77
N VAL A 283 -27.10 33.39 -28.34
CA VAL A 283 -26.05 33.69 -29.34
C VAL A 283 -26.66 34.35 -30.60
N PRO A 284 -26.11 35.47 -31.10
CA PRO A 284 -26.55 36.09 -32.35
C PRO A 284 -26.12 35.28 -33.59
N ASP A 285 -26.63 35.66 -34.77
CA ASP A 285 -26.31 34.98 -36.05
C ASP A 285 -24.80 34.91 -36.36
N ALA A 286 -24.41 34.04 -37.29
CA ALA A 286 -23.01 33.71 -37.60
C ALA A 286 -22.17 34.88 -38.15
N SER A 287 -22.75 36.09 -38.30
CA SER A 287 -22.02 37.29 -38.71
C SER A 287 -21.29 38.00 -37.55
N TRP A 288 -21.61 37.66 -36.31
CA TRP A 288 -21.03 38.25 -35.10
C TRP A 288 -19.88 37.41 -34.57
N LYS A 289 -18.81 38.06 -34.11
CA LYS A 289 -17.66 37.39 -33.49
C LYS A 289 -17.55 37.76 -32.02
N PHE A 290 -17.25 36.76 -31.20
CA PHE A 290 -16.95 36.96 -29.79
C PHE A 290 -15.76 37.92 -29.60
N ASP A 291 -15.89 38.85 -28.66
CA ASP A 291 -14.86 39.84 -28.33
C ASP A 291 -14.32 39.64 -26.91
N HIS A 292 -15.20 39.72 -25.90
CA HIS A 292 -14.88 39.49 -24.48
C HIS A 292 -16.18 39.25 -23.68
N TYR A 293 -16.08 38.97 -22.38
CA TYR A 293 -17.24 38.81 -21.49
C TYR A 293 -17.20 39.85 -20.36
N VAL A 294 -18.34 40.06 -19.71
CA VAL A 294 -18.49 40.89 -18.51
C VAL A 294 -19.22 40.07 -17.44
N CYS A 295 -18.63 39.96 -16.24
CA CYS A 295 -19.27 39.35 -15.08
C CYS A 295 -19.04 40.24 -13.86
N GLU A 296 -20.10 40.80 -13.27
CA GLU A 296 -20.00 41.68 -12.10
C GLU A 296 -19.96 40.91 -10.76
N GLU A 297 -20.41 39.64 -10.74
CA GLU A 297 -20.56 38.84 -9.50
C GLU A 297 -19.63 37.60 -9.42
N CYS A 298 -18.78 37.34 -10.42
CA CYS A 298 -17.88 36.18 -10.42
C CYS A 298 -16.71 36.36 -9.43
N GLU A 299 -16.55 35.44 -8.48
CA GLU A 299 -15.38 35.40 -7.57
C GLU A 299 -14.07 34.94 -8.27
N SER A 300 -14.18 34.33 -9.46
CA SER A 300 -13.08 33.77 -10.25
C SER A 300 -13.06 34.29 -11.69
N GLU A 301 -11.86 34.36 -12.29
CA GLU A 301 -11.65 34.75 -13.69
C GLU A 301 -12.10 33.59 -14.61
N VAL A 302 -13.12 33.82 -15.44
CA VAL A 302 -13.73 32.82 -16.34
C VAL A 302 -13.04 32.87 -17.71
N ASP A 303 -12.42 31.78 -18.13
CA ASP A 303 -11.83 31.69 -19.47
C ASP A 303 -12.88 31.24 -20.50
N VAL A 304 -13.39 32.17 -21.30
CA VAL A 304 -14.47 31.91 -22.27
C VAL A 304 -14.12 30.84 -23.31
N ALA A 305 -12.83 30.64 -23.60
CA ALA A 305 -12.38 29.57 -24.51
C ALA A 305 -12.66 28.16 -23.96
N LYS A 306 -12.92 28.04 -22.65
CA LYS A 306 -13.22 26.80 -21.95
C LYS A 306 -14.73 26.53 -21.78
N ILE A 307 -15.57 27.49 -22.17
CA ILE A 307 -17.01 27.28 -22.23
C ILE A 307 -17.31 26.38 -23.44
N ARG A 308 -18.14 25.36 -23.20
CA ARG A 308 -18.72 24.48 -24.22
C ARG A 308 -20.22 24.61 -24.17
N ILE A 309 -20.85 24.71 -25.33
CA ILE A 309 -22.30 24.79 -25.44
C ILE A 309 -22.80 23.47 -26.02
N ASN A 310 -23.74 22.86 -25.31
CA ASN A 310 -24.46 21.67 -25.72
C ASN A 310 -25.65 22.07 -26.58
N TYR A 311 -25.70 21.50 -27.76
CA TYR A 311 -26.75 21.68 -28.76
C TYR A 311 -27.37 20.34 -29.15
N ASN A 312 -28.60 20.34 -29.65
CA ASN A 312 -29.17 19.18 -30.35
C ASN A 312 -29.11 19.37 -31.87
N ASP A 313 -28.64 18.35 -32.59
CA ASP A 313 -28.76 18.30 -34.05
C ASP A 313 -30.21 18.05 -34.51
N ALA A 314 -30.46 18.18 -35.82
CA ALA A 314 -31.79 17.98 -36.41
C ALA A 314 -32.36 16.56 -36.20
N ASP A 315 -31.52 15.59 -35.81
CA ASP A 315 -31.88 14.21 -35.50
C ASP A 315 -32.00 13.94 -33.98
N GLY A 316 -31.77 14.96 -33.14
CA GLY A 316 -31.87 14.90 -31.68
C GLY A 316 -30.65 14.32 -30.97
N ASN A 317 -29.48 14.26 -31.62
CA ASN A 317 -28.24 13.86 -30.97
C ASN A 317 -27.53 15.08 -30.36
N PRO A 318 -26.91 14.92 -29.17
CA PRO A 318 -26.16 15.99 -28.53
C PRO A 318 -24.85 16.29 -29.29
N VAL A 319 -24.60 17.56 -29.54
CA VAL A 319 -23.38 18.10 -30.16
C VAL A 319 -22.80 19.17 -29.25
N VAL A 320 -21.52 19.05 -28.92
CA VAL A 320 -20.81 19.98 -28.01
C VAL A 320 -19.86 20.85 -28.83
N LEU A 321 -20.01 22.17 -28.74
CA LEU A 321 -19.22 23.13 -29.55
C LEU A 321 -18.62 24.24 -28.69
N GLY A 322 -17.55 24.87 -29.17
CA GLY A 322 -17.02 26.11 -28.60
C GLY A 322 -17.96 27.31 -28.83
N VAL A 323 -17.81 28.36 -28.02
CA VAL A 323 -18.61 29.61 -28.13
C VAL A 323 -18.47 30.28 -29.51
N ASP A 324 -17.36 30.04 -30.20
CA ASP A 324 -17.05 30.57 -31.54
C ASP A 324 -17.42 29.61 -32.69
N GLU A 325 -17.95 28.43 -32.39
CA GLU A 325 -18.19 27.35 -33.36
C GLU A 325 -19.68 27.03 -33.58
N ALA A 326 -20.60 27.80 -32.98
CA ALA A 326 -22.04 27.57 -33.05
C ALA A 326 -22.64 27.80 -34.47
N PRO A 327 -23.35 26.82 -35.08
CA PRO A 327 -24.06 26.99 -36.35
C PRO A 327 -25.47 27.57 -36.19
N GLU A 328 -26.04 28.08 -37.30
CA GLU A 328 -27.31 28.84 -37.36
C GLU A 328 -28.58 28.03 -37.03
N ASP A 329 -28.48 26.69 -36.89
CA ASP A 329 -29.62 25.77 -36.98
C ASP A 329 -29.67 24.68 -35.89
N LEU A 330 -29.00 24.88 -34.75
CA LEU A 330 -29.06 23.97 -33.61
C LEU A 330 -29.86 24.53 -32.41
N GLU A 331 -30.61 23.67 -31.72
CA GLU A 331 -31.35 24.05 -30.50
C GLU A 331 -30.41 24.01 -29.29
N PHE A 332 -30.28 25.14 -28.58
CA PHE A 332 -29.51 25.25 -27.33
C PHE A 332 -30.11 24.34 -26.26
N VAL A 333 -29.25 23.59 -25.57
CA VAL A 333 -29.63 22.70 -24.48
C VAL A 333 -29.07 23.21 -23.16
N ASP A 334 -27.76 23.38 -23.07
CA ASP A 334 -27.05 23.81 -21.85
C ASP A 334 -25.63 24.32 -22.18
N ALA A 335 -24.94 24.95 -21.24
CA ALA A 335 -23.54 25.35 -21.37
C ALA A 335 -22.71 24.87 -20.18
N GLU A 336 -21.58 24.22 -20.45
CA GLU A 336 -20.67 23.64 -19.46
C GLU A 336 -19.30 24.34 -19.52
N TYR A 337 -18.62 24.47 -18.38
CA TYR A 337 -17.25 24.97 -18.33
C TYR A 337 -16.27 23.81 -18.06
N LEU A 338 -15.47 23.47 -19.06
CA LEU A 338 -14.49 22.38 -18.94
C LEU A 338 -13.16 22.92 -18.39
N ASP A 339 -12.87 22.68 -17.12
CA ASP A 339 -11.51 22.86 -16.59
C ASP A 339 -10.69 21.56 -16.72
N GLU A 340 -10.35 21.19 -17.96
CA GLU A 340 -9.52 20.00 -18.23
C GLU A 340 -8.01 20.21 -17.95
N ASN A 341 -7.57 21.30 -17.33
CA ASN A 341 -6.14 21.58 -17.14
C ASN A 341 -5.78 22.33 -15.84
N THR A 342 -6.30 21.87 -14.69
CA THR A 342 -5.48 21.95 -13.47
C THR A 342 -4.60 20.72 -13.42
N ASP A 343 -3.29 20.90 -13.25
CA ASP A 343 -2.37 19.82 -12.90
C ASP A 343 -2.90 19.23 -11.58
N THR A 344 -3.72 18.17 -11.69
CA THR A 344 -4.52 17.69 -10.56
C THR A 344 -3.62 17.14 -9.47
N ASP A 345 -2.45 16.62 -9.85
CA ASP A 345 -1.45 16.06 -8.96
C ASP A 345 -0.49 17.11 -8.41
N ILE A 346 -0.63 17.45 -7.13
CA ILE A 346 0.29 18.36 -6.44
C ILE A 346 1.52 17.67 -5.86
N ALA A 347 1.66 16.34 -5.99
CA ALA A 347 2.76 15.58 -5.41
C ALA A 347 4.14 16.12 -5.80
N PRO A 348 4.45 16.43 -7.07
CA PRO A 348 5.77 16.96 -7.45
C PRO A 348 6.13 18.25 -6.70
N LYS A 349 5.14 19.13 -6.49
CA LYS A 349 5.31 20.38 -5.75
C LYS A 349 5.56 20.14 -4.26
N VAL A 350 4.81 19.22 -3.66
CA VAL A 350 4.97 18.86 -2.23
C VAL A 350 6.31 18.19 -1.98
N LEU A 351 6.74 17.30 -2.88
CA LEU A 351 8.01 16.58 -2.78
C LEU A 351 9.22 17.48 -3.05
N ALA A 352 9.08 18.53 -3.87
CA ALA A 352 10.12 19.52 -4.10
C ALA A 352 10.22 20.59 -3.00
N ASP A 353 9.26 20.66 -2.08
CA ASP A 353 9.22 21.71 -1.05
C ASP A 353 10.35 21.55 0.00
N ASP A 354 11.09 22.64 0.21
CA ASP A 354 12.17 22.74 1.19
C ASP A 354 11.68 22.85 2.62
N ARG A 355 10.40 23.21 2.79
CA ARG A 355 9.70 23.28 4.08
C ARG A 355 9.35 21.88 4.56
N TYR A 356 9.09 21.77 5.86
CA TYR A 356 8.55 20.54 6.41
C TYR A 356 7.07 20.42 6.04
N SER A 357 6.66 19.22 5.67
CA SER A 357 5.26 18.90 5.38
C SER A 357 4.85 17.65 6.15
N PHE A 358 3.69 17.72 6.77
CA PHE A 358 3.02 16.57 7.36
C PHE A 358 2.06 15.96 6.34
N LEU A 359 2.09 14.64 6.22
CA LEU A 359 1.12 13.86 5.46
C LEU A 359 0.34 13.00 6.46
N MET A 360 -0.93 13.33 6.66
CA MET A 360 -1.87 12.45 7.35
C MET A 360 -2.37 11.42 6.33
N ILE A 361 -2.20 10.14 6.61
CA ILE A 361 -2.58 9.05 5.73
C ILE A 361 -3.83 8.39 6.31
N ALA A 362 -4.98 8.65 5.71
CA ALA A 362 -6.25 8.07 6.10
C ALA A 362 -6.74 7.18 4.96
N LEU A 363 -6.50 5.88 5.04
CA LEU A 363 -6.80 4.90 3.98
C LEU A 363 -8.20 5.10 3.41
N ARG A 364 -9.19 4.98 4.28
CA ARG A 364 -10.60 5.27 4.05
C ARG A 364 -11.12 5.94 5.30
N LEU A 365 -11.77 7.08 5.14
CA LEU A 365 -12.34 7.86 6.23
C LEU A 365 -13.45 7.09 6.97
N GLU A 366 -14.20 6.26 6.25
CA GLU A 366 -15.29 5.43 6.79
C GLU A 366 -14.78 4.39 7.81
N ASP A 367 -13.55 3.93 7.63
CA ASP A 367 -12.91 2.89 8.45
C ASP A 367 -11.85 3.49 9.40
N MET A 368 -11.79 4.81 9.53
CA MET A 368 -10.74 5.52 10.27
C MET A 368 -11.02 5.56 11.77
N GLU A 369 -9.99 5.32 12.60
CA GLU A 369 -10.09 5.54 14.04
C GLU A 369 -10.09 7.04 14.36
N THR A 370 -11.16 7.53 14.99
CA THR A 370 -11.34 8.96 15.30
C THR A 370 -10.91 9.35 16.72
N GLU A 371 -10.46 8.39 17.54
CA GLU A 371 -10.08 8.60 18.95
C GLU A 371 -9.03 9.71 19.10
N HIS A 372 -8.06 9.77 18.19
CA HIS A 372 -6.93 10.71 18.22
C HIS A 372 -7.05 11.88 17.24
N LEU A 373 -8.22 12.11 16.63
CA LEU A 373 -8.39 13.12 15.58
C LEU A 373 -8.03 14.54 16.06
N ALA A 374 -8.36 14.89 17.30
CA ALA A 374 -8.02 16.19 17.90
C ALA A 374 -6.50 16.45 17.98
N GLU A 375 -5.69 15.40 18.05
CA GLU A 375 -4.23 15.51 18.02
C GLU A 375 -3.74 15.86 16.61
N PHE A 376 -4.36 15.28 15.56
CA PHE A 376 -4.08 15.67 14.18
C PHE A 376 -4.45 17.13 13.91
N ASP A 377 -5.62 17.60 14.37
CA ASP A 377 -6.01 19.01 14.25
C ASP A 377 -5.01 19.95 14.95
N SER A 378 -4.50 19.54 16.11
CA SER A 378 -3.49 20.29 16.85
C SER A 378 -2.16 20.37 16.08
N ILE A 379 -1.77 19.28 15.40
CA ILE A 379 -0.58 19.23 14.55
C ILE A 379 -0.79 20.06 13.28
N ALA A 380 -1.97 20.03 12.67
CA ALA A 380 -2.31 20.87 11.52
C ALA A 380 -2.26 22.36 11.86
N ALA A 381 -2.82 22.76 13.00
CA ALA A 381 -2.75 24.15 13.50
C ALA A 381 -1.30 24.58 13.80
N PHE A 382 -0.49 23.67 14.37
CA PHE A 382 0.94 23.89 14.55
C PHE A 382 1.67 24.07 13.22
N ALA A 383 1.38 23.23 12.22
CA ALA A 383 1.98 23.30 10.89
C ALA A 383 1.68 24.66 10.23
N ALA A 384 0.41 25.07 10.23
CA ALA A 384 -0.01 26.37 9.69
C ALA A 384 0.71 27.54 10.38
N SER A 385 0.83 27.51 11.71
CA SER A 385 1.51 28.57 12.50
C SER A 385 3.02 28.66 12.24
N ASN A 386 3.64 27.59 11.75
CA ASN A 386 5.09 27.51 11.49
C ASN A 386 5.44 27.50 10.00
N ASN A 387 4.48 27.86 9.12
CA ASN A 387 4.66 27.84 7.66
C ASN A 387 5.10 26.47 7.13
N MET A 388 4.47 25.41 7.63
CA MET A 388 4.66 24.01 7.22
C MET A 388 3.42 23.52 6.48
N GLY A 389 3.59 22.59 5.54
CA GLY A 389 2.47 21.93 4.86
C GLY A 389 1.78 20.92 5.78
N PHE A 390 0.47 20.76 5.64
CA PHE A 390 -0.27 19.65 6.24
C PHE A 390 -1.31 19.17 5.22
N TYR A 391 -1.23 17.90 4.83
CA TYR A 391 -2.05 17.32 3.78
C TYR A 391 -2.65 16.00 4.27
N CYS A 392 -3.97 15.85 4.18
CA CYS A 392 -4.63 14.57 4.42
C CYS A 392 -4.76 13.81 3.10
N MET A 393 -4.25 12.58 3.03
CA MET A 393 -4.31 11.72 1.85
C MET A 393 -5.27 10.57 2.12
N THR A 394 -6.23 10.35 1.23
CA THR A 394 -7.26 9.32 1.36
C THR A 394 -7.67 8.69 0.03
N SER A 395 -8.31 7.52 0.08
CA SER A 395 -8.95 6.91 -1.09
C SER A 395 -10.47 7.10 -1.09
N SER A 396 -11.03 7.76 -0.07
CA SER A 396 -12.45 8.07 0.00
C SER A 396 -12.87 9.11 -1.04
N ASN A 397 -14.13 9.06 -1.47
CA ASN A 397 -14.67 10.02 -2.42
C ASN A 397 -14.97 11.38 -1.77
N ALA A 398 -15.24 12.40 -2.59
CA ALA A 398 -15.54 13.75 -2.10
C ALA A 398 -16.77 13.81 -1.18
N GLU A 399 -17.83 13.07 -1.47
CA GLU A 399 -19.04 13.01 -0.62
C GLU A 399 -18.71 12.57 0.81
N THR A 400 -17.89 11.51 0.94
CA THR A 400 -17.43 11.03 2.25
C THR A 400 -16.56 12.05 2.96
N ILE A 401 -15.69 12.76 2.21
CA ILE A 401 -14.84 13.82 2.76
C ILE A 401 -15.70 14.97 3.30
N THR A 402 -16.68 15.45 2.52
CA THR A 402 -17.59 16.51 2.95
C THR A 402 -18.36 16.12 4.20
N THR A 403 -18.92 14.90 4.23
CA THR A 403 -19.61 14.34 5.40
C THR A 403 -18.68 14.32 6.62
N PHE A 404 -17.44 13.86 6.43
CA PHE A 404 -16.46 13.81 7.50
C PHE A 404 -16.11 15.20 8.05
N VAL A 405 -15.93 16.19 7.17
CA VAL A 405 -15.66 17.60 7.52
C VAL A 405 -16.83 18.21 8.28
N ASP A 406 -18.07 17.97 7.84
CA ASP A 406 -19.27 18.47 8.50
C ASP A 406 -19.45 17.89 9.91
N GLU A 407 -19.16 16.59 10.07
CA GLU A 407 -19.28 15.90 11.35
C GLU A 407 -18.20 16.29 12.36
N HIS A 408 -16.95 16.46 11.91
CA HIS A 408 -15.78 16.62 12.78
C HIS A 408 -15.20 18.03 12.80
N GLY A 409 -15.56 18.89 11.85
CA GLY A 409 -15.06 20.27 11.75
C GLY A 409 -13.58 20.37 11.39
N SER A 410 -13.05 19.40 10.65
CA SER A 410 -11.62 19.33 10.27
C SER A 410 -11.19 20.56 9.47
N LYS A 411 -9.96 21.04 9.73
CA LYS A 411 -9.44 22.31 9.20
C LYS A 411 -8.26 22.16 8.22
N PHE A 412 -8.08 20.96 7.69
CA PHE A 412 -6.98 20.64 6.79
C PHE A 412 -7.50 20.13 5.45
N ASP A 413 -6.67 20.30 4.42
CA ASP A 413 -7.01 19.93 3.05
C ASP A 413 -6.88 18.42 2.82
N PHE A 414 -7.79 17.87 2.02
CA PHE A 414 -7.82 16.46 1.62
C PHE A 414 -7.32 16.29 0.17
N TYR A 415 -6.70 15.15 -0.09
CA TYR A 415 -6.16 14.76 -1.39
C TYR A 415 -6.39 13.27 -1.61
N ASN A 416 -6.75 12.91 -2.84
CA ASN A 416 -6.97 11.54 -3.25
C ASN A 416 -5.66 10.88 -3.70
N THR A 417 -5.53 9.62 -3.31
CA THR A 417 -4.40 8.74 -3.67
C THR A 417 -4.90 7.30 -3.72
N ASP A 418 -4.25 6.47 -4.54
CA ASP A 418 -4.57 5.06 -4.63
C ASP A 418 -4.50 4.34 -3.25
N PRO A 419 -5.50 3.52 -2.89
CA PRO A 419 -5.54 2.82 -1.61
C PRO A 419 -4.38 1.84 -1.38
N ILE A 420 -3.84 1.20 -2.43
CA ILE A 420 -2.68 0.30 -2.32
C ILE A 420 -1.45 1.12 -1.95
N THR A 421 -1.29 2.29 -2.57
CA THR A 421 -0.22 3.26 -2.23
C THR A 421 -0.33 3.70 -0.77
N LEU A 422 -1.51 4.10 -0.31
CA LEU A 422 -1.73 4.50 1.09
C LEU A 422 -1.40 3.37 2.09
N LYS A 423 -1.79 2.12 1.78
CA LYS A 423 -1.46 0.92 2.61
C LYS A 423 0.04 0.68 2.69
N THR A 424 0.77 1.07 1.63
CA THR A 424 2.22 0.93 1.53
C THR A 424 2.95 2.04 2.28
N ILE A 425 2.38 3.25 2.36
CA ILE A 425 2.98 4.36 3.11
C ILE A 425 2.99 4.06 4.61
N VAL A 426 1.88 3.67 5.23
CA VAL A 426 1.80 3.48 6.69
C VAL A 426 0.84 2.37 7.09
N ARG A 427 1.15 1.63 8.15
CA ARG A 427 0.33 0.53 8.69
C ARG A 427 -0.57 1.04 9.83
N SER A 428 -1.33 2.09 9.57
CA SER A 428 -2.22 2.74 10.54
C SER A 428 -3.31 3.51 9.79
N ASN A 429 -4.52 3.59 10.34
CA ASN A 429 -5.63 4.35 9.76
C ASN A 429 -6.32 5.20 10.85
N PRO A 430 -5.91 6.45 11.07
CA PRO A 430 -4.95 7.22 10.27
C PRO A 430 -3.50 7.03 10.71
N GLY A 431 -2.53 7.37 9.86
CA GLY A 431 -1.11 7.48 10.23
C GLY A 431 -0.56 8.86 9.92
N LEU A 432 0.58 9.22 10.51
CA LEU A 432 1.26 10.49 10.23
C LEU A 432 2.65 10.28 9.64
N LEU A 433 2.96 11.01 8.58
CA LEU A 433 4.29 11.13 7.98
C LEU A 433 4.81 12.56 8.14
N LEU A 434 6.11 12.70 8.40
CA LEU A 434 6.81 13.98 8.28
C LEU A 434 7.82 13.86 7.13
N ILE A 435 7.74 14.78 6.17
CA ILE A 435 8.64 14.83 5.02
C ILE A 435 9.29 16.21 4.87
N ARG A 436 10.42 16.26 4.16
CA ARG A 436 11.09 17.48 3.70
C ARG A 436 11.90 17.20 2.45
N LYS A 437 11.75 17.98 1.37
CA LYS A 437 12.36 17.71 0.06
C LYS A 437 12.16 16.26 -0.40
N GLY A 438 10.97 15.72 -0.17
CA GLY A 438 10.62 14.33 -0.49
C GLY A 438 11.22 13.26 0.43
N THR A 439 12.12 13.61 1.36
CA THR A 439 12.71 12.65 2.31
C THR A 439 11.79 12.44 3.51
N VAL A 440 11.50 11.17 3.84
CA VAL A 440 10.74 10.78 5.02
C VAL A 440 11.60 10.92 6.27
N LEU A 441 11.20 11.80 7.19
CA LEU A 441 11.93 12.10 8.43
C LEU A 441 11.31 11.42 9.65
N GLY A 442 10.01 11.14 9.62
CA GLY A 442 9.32 10.52 10.75
C GLY A 442 8.00 9.89 10.33
N LYS A 443 7.57 8.89 11.12
CA LYS A 443 6.35 8.11 10.91
C LYS A 443 5.72 7.75 12.24
N TRP A 444 4.41 7.91 12.36
CA TRP A 444 3.66 7.61 13.58
C TRP A 444 2.36 6.88 13.28
N HIS A 445 2.03 5.98 14.20
CA HIS A 445 0.68 5.41 14.34
C HIS A 445 -0.19 6.44 15.06
N ASP A 446 -1.51 6.45 14.83
CA ASP A 446 -2.45 7.38 15.49
C ASP A 446 -2.32 7.38 17.03
N GLY A 447 -2.25 6.22 17.68
CA GLY A 447 -2.11 6.10 19.13
C GLY A 447 -0.72 6.46 19.68
N ASN A 448 0.19 6.96 18.86
CA ASN A 448 1.54 7.37 19.29
C ASN A 448 2.03 8.61 18.53
N LEU A 449 1.14 9.60 18.35
CA LEU A 449 1.47 10.86 17.67
C LEU A 449 2.50 11.69 18.45
N PRO A 450 3.29 12.53 17.75
CA PRO A 450 4.25 13.41 18.40
C PRO A 450 3.52 14.55 19.12
N LYS A 451 3.81 14.71 20.41
CA LYS A 451 3.35 15.88 21.17
C LYS A 451 3.93 17.17 20.60
N ILE A 452 3.13 18.24 20.58
CA ILE A 452 3.52 19.57 20.07
C ILE A 452 4.80 20.11 20.73
N GLU A 453 5.02 19.83 22.02
CA GLU A 453 6.25 20.22 22.73
C GLU A 453 7.51 19.60 22.11
N ASN A 454 7.43 18.34 21.66
CA ASN A 454 8.55 17.64 21.02
C ASN A 454 8.83 18.17 19.60
N LEU A 455 7.81 18.72 18.93
CA LEU A 455 7.96 19.30 17.60
C LEU A 455 8.69 20.65 17.61
N LYS A 456 8.68 21.38 18.73
CA LYS A 456 9.30 22.71 18.85
C LYS A 456 10.83 22.71 18.96
N ASN A 457 11.43 21.65 19.53
CA ASN A 457 12.84 21.64 19.94
C ASN A 457 13.78 20.96 18.93
N ASP A 458 13.73 21.36 17.64
CA ASP A 458 14.40 20.71 16.49
C ASP A 458 13.69 19.43 16.02
N LEU A 459 12.86 19.58 14.98
CA LEU A 459 12.11 18.49 14.35
C LEU A 459 13.04 17.36 13.89
N THR A 460 14.23 17.65 13.36
CA THR A 460 15.16 16.63 12.87
C THR A 460 15.82 15.85 14.00
N ALA A 461 16.27 16.53 15.05
CA ALA A 461 16.89 15.85 16.20
C ALA A 461 15.87 15.02 16.99
N ASN A 462 14.64 15.52 17.18
CA ASN A 462 13.63 14.85 18.00
C ASN A 462 12.94 13.68 17.30
N THR A 463 12.71 13.76 15.98
CA THR A 463 12.16 12.62 15.21
C THR A 463 13.12 11.44 15.20
N MET A 464 14.41 11.70 14.93
CA MET A 464 15.44 10.67 14.95
C MET A 464 15.68 10.11 16.37
N THR A 465 15.73 10.96 17.40
CA THR A 465 16.04 10.53 18.78
C THR A 465 14.86 9.84 19.48
N ALA A 466 13.62 10.30 19.27
CA ALA A 466 12.43 9.69 19.88
C ALA A 466 12.17 8.29 19.32
N GLN A 467 12.35 8.09 18.00
CA GLN A 467 12.17 6.77 17.38
C GLN A 467 13.34 5.82 17.67
N HIS A 468 14.58 6.32 17.73
CA HIS A 468 15.72 5.51 18.20
C HIS A 468 15.50 5.00 19.62
N ASN A 469 15.07 5.87 20.55
CA ASN A 469 14.82 5.46 21.94
C ASN A 469 13.69 4.44 22.09
N GLN A 470 12.65 4.50 21.25
CA GLN A 470 11.56 3.52 21.27
C GLN A 470 12.01 2.15 20.71
N ARG A 471 12.77 2.15 19.60
CA ARG A 471 13.39 0.95 19.01
C ARG A 471 14.41 0.33 19.97
N ASP A 472 15.24 1.15 20.59
CA ASP A 472 16.29 0.71 21.51
C ASP A 472 15.68 0.14 22.80
N ARG A 473 14.64 0.77 23.36
CA ARG A 473 13.94 0.23 24.55
C ARG A 473 13.33 -1.16 24.29
N LEU A 474 12.83 -1.41 23.08
CA LEU A 474 12.30 -2.72 22.72
C LEU A 474 13.41 -3.75 22.48
N LEU A 475 14.50 -3.34 21.81
CA LEU A 475 15.70 -4.17 21.68
C LEU A 475 16.28 -4.52 23.05
N TYR A 476 16.29 -3.59 24.01
CA TYR A 476 16.68 -3.86 25.39
C TYR A 476 15.75 -4.88 26.06
N ILE A 477 14.43 -4.81 25.86
CA ILE A 477 13.49 -5.81 26.41
C ILE A 477 13.72 -7.18 25.77
N VAL A 478 13.89 -7.25 24.45
CA VAL A 478 14.20 -8.50 23.74
C VAL A 478 15.56 -9.07 24.19
N TRP A 479 16.58 -8.22 24.38
CA TRP A 479 17.88 -8.61 24.93
C TRP A 479 17.77 -9.07 26.38
N ILE A 480 16.98 -8.41 27.21
CA ILE A 480 16.72 -8.81 28.60
C ILE A 480 16.03 -10.17 28.61
N LEU A 481 14.99 -10.38 27.79
CA LEU A 481 14.30 -11.66 27.68
C LEU A 481 15.22 -12.76 27.13
N ALA A 482 16.04 -12.48 26.13
CA ALA A 482 17.03 -13.40 25.58
C ALA A 482 18.12 -13.73 26.62
N THR A 483 18.54 -12.76 27.43
CA THR A 483 19.51 -12.94 28.51
C THR A 483 18.91 -13.74 29.67
N LEU A 484 17.67 -13.46 30.07
CA LEU A 484 16.91 -14.24 31.06
C LEU A 484 16.73 -15.68 30.59
N LEU A 485 16.42 -15.89 29.30
CA LEU A 485 16.34 -17.20 28.67
C LEU A 485 17.70 -17.91 28.70
N ALA A 486 18.78 -17.21 28.34
CA ALA A 486 20.14 -17.73 28.41
C ALA A 486 20.53 -18.12 29.84
N MET A 487 20.21 -17.30 30.85
CA MET A 487 20.44 -17.60 32.26
C MET A 487 19.63 -18.81 32.74
N ALA A 488 18.37 -18.93 32.32
CA ALA A 488 17.55 -20.11 32.61
C ALA A 488 18.16 -21.37 31.98
N VAL A 489 18.61 -21.28 30.73
CA VAL A 489 19.28 -22.38 30.03
C VAL A 489 20.61 -22.76 30.72
N ILE A 490 21.42 -21.79 31.11
CA ILE A 490 22.67 -22.00 31.85
C ILE A 490 22.39 -22.67 33.20
N ARG A 491 21.38 -22.21 33.95
CA ARG A 491 20.98 -22.81 35.23
C ARG A 491 20.52 -24.25 35.07
N ILE A 492 19.78 -24.54 34.00
CA ILE A 492 19.34 -25.89 33.66
C ILE A 492 20.55 -26.78 33.32
N ILE A 493 21.51 -26.27 32.53
CA ILE A 493 22.75 -26.99 32.18
C ILE A 493 23.58 -27.25 33.43
N TYR A 494 23.75 -26.26 34.30
CA TYR A 494 24.45 -26.39 35.58
C TYR A 494 23.83 -27.49 36.45
N ASN A 495 22.50 -27.45 36.65
CA ASN A 495 21.80 -28.47 37.44
C ASN A 495 21.92 -29.87 36.82
N TRP A 496 21.92 -29.97 35.49
CA TRP A 496 22.14 -31.24 34.80
C TRP A 496 23.57 -31.76 34.97
N LEU A 497 24.57 -30.88 34.92
CA LEU A 497 25.99 -31.23 35.13
C LEU A 497 26.26 -31.69 36.57
N VAL A 498 25.67 -31.03 37.56
CA VAL A 498 25.74 -31.43 38.98
C VAL A 498 25.06 -32.78 39.19
N LYS A 499 23.83 -32.96 38.67
CA LYS A 499 23.08 -34.23 38.79
C LYS A 499 23.84 -35.41 38.18
N ASN A 500 24.58 -35.18 37.11
CA ASN A 500 25.37 -36.21 36.42
C ASN A 500 26.82 -36.29 36.91
N ARG A 501 27.17 -35.63 38.03
CA ARG A 501 28.51 -35.63 38.66
C ARG A 501 29.67 -35.17 37.78
N TYR A 502 29.40 -34.32 36.78
CA TYR A 502 30.46 -33.66 36.00
C TYR A 502 31.02 -32.43 36.71
N ILE A 503 30.28 -31.89 37.68
CA ILE A 503 30.69 -30.79 38.57
C ILE A 503 30.34 -31.25 39.98
N ASN A 504 31.31 -31.22 40.91
CA ASN A 504 31.05 -31.52 42.32
C ASN A 504 30.20 -30.41 42.92
N ASP A 505 29.15 -30.79 43.63
CA ASP A 505 28.38 -29.85 44.43
C ASP A 505 29.29 -29.27 45.52
N LYS A 506 29.44 -27.95 45.58
CA LYS A 506 30.29 -27.30 46.60
C LYS A 506 29.70 -27.46 48.02
N ASN A 507 28.53 -28.07 48.16
CA ASN A 507 27.92 -28.40 49.43
C ASN A 507 28.34 -29.78 50.00
N ASP A 508 29.17 -30.57 49.31
CA ASP A 508 29.74 -31.83 49.83
C ASP A 508 31.17 -31.66 50.39
N LEU A 509 31.57 -30.43 50.71
CA LEU A 509 32.76 -30.14 51.52
C LEU A 509 32.36 -29.34 52.75
N ILE A 510 31.74 -30.02 53.71
CA ILE A 510 31.98 -29.98 55.17
C ILE A 510 31.23 -31.16 55.79
#